data_AF-A0A174YUD8-F1
#
_entry.id   AF-A0A174YUD8-F1
#
_cell.length_a   1.000
_cell.length_b   1.000
_cell.length_c   1.000
_cell.angle_alpha   90.00
_cell.angle_beta   90.00
_cell.angle_gamma   90.00
#
_symmetry.space_group_name_H-M   'P 1'
#
loop_
_entity.id
_entity.type
_entity.pdbx_description
1 polymer ?
#
loop_
_entity_poly.entity_id
_entity_poly.type
_entity_poly.pdbx_seq_one_letter_code
_entity_poly.pdbx_strand_id
1 'polypeptide(L)'
;MGMTNDIDKIREITGYEPGKAFIYGFNEEGRVRRECVETYGVDTPGEPVVYATDSKNFHIFPNSMEITDEIKKSEEDLRLKVYKYFIEYCNNNKETFDVIKYDPDPDNPDKWTKLQMSKKENYKNKMIIDKIRGKETGEGCGKINGKNKAMRGLYKYLPFYYNGKIYNINFMRFYIDKDNKVNCIFKQIQFDRTNKENINEDGICYPRTYQNHVNKLDKLIQDNKGKNFCYNPPVAYEAKEAEKAIVEKFVEFVKKCEEYDTK
;
A
#
# COMPACT_ATOMS: atom_id res chain seq x y z
N MET A 1 -8.54 -16.71 -11.88
CA MET A 1 -7.84 -15.49 -11.48
C MET A 1 -7.52 -14.70 -12.74
N GLY A 2 -8.21 -13.58 -12.94
CA GLY A 2 -8.11 -12.79 -14.17
C GLY A 2 -7.05 -11.70 -14.02
N MET A 3 -5.84 -11.95 -14.52
CA MET A 3 -4.91 -10.85 -14.77
C MET A 3 -5.14 -10.47 -16.25
N THR A 4 -5.20 -9.18 -16.58
CA THR A 4 -5.30 -8.73 -17.99
C THR A 4 -4.34 -7.59 -18.33
N ASN A 5 -3.74 -7.68 -19.52
CA ASN A 5 -2.87 -6.67 -20.13
C ASN A 5 -3.54 -5.97 -21.33
N ASP A 6 -4.82 -6.27 -21.58
CA ASP A 6 -5.64 -5.72 -22.65
C ASP A 6 -6.17 -4.34 -22.24
N ILE A 7 -5.70 -3.28 -22.89
CA ILE A 7 -6.06 -1.90 -22.51
C ILE A 7 -7.56 -1.65 -22.65
N ASP A 8 -8.17 -2.12 -23.74
CA ASP A 8 -9.58 -1.84 -24.01
C ASP A 8 -10.46 -2.50 -22.97
N LYS A 9 -10.13 -3.73 -22.57
CA LYS A 9 -10.78 -4.42 -21.47
C LYS A 9 -10.57 -3.71 -20.12
N ILE A 10 -9.36 -3.22 -19.84
CA ILE A 10 -9.09 -2.46 -18.60
C ILE A 10 -9.90 -1.17 -18.58
N ARG A 11 -9.95 -0.45 -19.71
CA ARG A 11 -10.72 0.79 -19.86
C ARG A 11 -12.21 0.52 -19.70
N GLU A 12 -12.73 -0.56 -20.26
CA GLU A 12 -14.13 -0.99 -20.09
C GLU A 12 -14.47 -1.27 -18.62
N ILE A 13 -13.59 -1.99 -17.91
CA ILE A 13 -13.83 -2.38 -16.51
C ILE A 13 -13.69 -1.20 -15.55
N THR A 14 -12.70 -0.34 -15.78
CA THR A 14 -12.26 0.65 -14.77
C THR A 14 -12.58 2.09 -15.15
N GLY A 15 -12.71 2.40 -16.44
CA GLY A 15 -12.73 3.76 -16.97
C GLY A 15 -11.35 4.43 -17.06
N TYR A 16 -10.27 3.69 -16.77
CA TYR A 16 -8.89 4.19 -16.73
C TYR A 16 -7.95 3.32 -17.55
N GLU A 17 -6.79 3.88 -17.87
CA GLU A 17 -5.69 3.16 -18.53
C GLU A 17 -4.47 3.05 -17.62
N PRO A 18 -3.64 2.02 -17.78
CA PRO A 18 -2.30 2.02 -17.21
C PRO A 18 -1.45 3.17 -17.82
N GLY A 19 -0.78 3.91 -16.95
CA GLY A 19 0.14 4.99 -17.26
C GLY A 19 1.59 4.58 -17.05
N LYS A 20 2.40 5.51 -16.54
CA LYS A 20 3.86 5.37 -16.37
C LYS A 20 4.24 4.99 -14.95
N ALA A 21 5.42 4.38 -14.83
CA ALA A 21 6.12 4.24 -13.56
C ALA A 21 7.22 5.30 -13.42
N PHE A 22 7.43 5.74 -12.19
CA PHE A 22 8.48 6.66 -11.81
C PHE A 22 9.22 6.13 -10.60
N ILE A 23 10.48 6.52 -10.46
CA ILE A 23 11.26 6.27 -9.26
C ILE A 23 11.62 7.61 -8.64
N TYR A 24 11.31 7.73 -7.37
CA TYR A 24 11.70 8.88 -6.56
C TYR A 24 13.05 8.61 -5.91
N GLY A 25 13.97 9.57 -5.97
CA GLY A 25 15.26 9.49 -5.29
C GLY A 25 15.93 10.85 -5.21
N PHE A 26 17.14 10.87 -4.67
CA PHE A 26 18.02 12.04 -4.71
C PHE A 26 19.12 11.81 -5.75
N ASN A 27 19.46 12.83 -6.53
CA ASN A 27 20.67 12.78 -7.36
C ASN A 27 21.93 12.94 -6.48
N GLU A 28 23.11 12.80 -7.09
CA GLU A 28 24.42 12.93 -6.40
C GLU A 28 24.60 14.28 -5.67
N GLU A 29 23.84 15.32 -6.06
CA GLU A 29 23.83 16.66 -5.45
C GLU A 29 22.81 16.80 -4.30
N GLY A 30 22.11 15.72 -3.93
CA GLY A 30 21.06 15.75 -2.90
C GLY A 30 19.77 16.44 -3.33
N ARG A 31 19.56 16.70 -4.63
CA ARG A 31 18.31 17.25 -5.19
C ARG A 31 17.34 16.13 -5.51
N VAL A 32 16.06 16.39 -5.26
CA VAL A 32 14.97 15.47 -5.60
C VAL A 32 14.95 15.21 -7.11
N ARG A 33 15.10 13.94 -7.49
CA ARG A 33 14.95 13.46 -8.86
C ARG A 33 13.73 12.54 -8.94
N ARG A 34 12.87 12.78 -9.92
CA ARG A 34 11.83 11.85 -10.36
C ARG A 34 12.19 11.39 -11.75
N GLU A 35 12.63 10.14 -11.85
CA GLU A 35 13.01 9.55 -13.13
C GLU A 35 11.84 8.72 -13.65
N CYS A 36 11.37 9.05 -14.85
CA CYS A 36 10.43 8.21 -15.57
C CYS A 36 11.21 6.96 -15.99
N VAL A 37 10.70 5.79 -15.62
CA VAL A 37 11.29 4.53 -16.07
C VAL A 37 10.44 3.94 -17.16
N GLU A 38 11.09 3.28 -18.11
CA GLU A 38 10.36 2.49 -19.09
C GLU A 38 9.60 1.38 -18.36
N THR A 39 8.34 1.21 -18.73
CA THR A 39 7.48 0.18 -18.17
C THR A 39 7.29 -0.93 -19.17
N TYR A 40 6.96 -2.13 -18.68
CA TYR A 40 6.46 -3.17 -19.56
C TYR A 40 5.25 -2.66 -20.37
N GLY A 41 5.24 -3.02 -21.64
CA GLY A 41 4.24 -2.70 -22.64
C GLY A 41 2.90 -3.37 -22.35
N VAL A 42 1.88 -2.53 -22.44
CA VAL A 42 0.49 -2.94 -22.60
C VAL A 42 0.28 -3.62 -23.95
N ASP A 43 -0.70 -4.51 -24.06
CA ASP A 43 -1.03 -5.27 -25.27
C ASP A 43 0.14 -6.08 -25.90
N THR A 44 1.22 -6.30 -25.15
CA THR A 44 2.36 -7.08 -25.65
C THR A 44 2.26 -8.54 -25.15
N PRO A 45 2.08 -9.53 -26.05
CA PRO A 45 1.98 -10.93 -25.65
C PRO A 45 3.23 -11.41 -24.91
N GLY A 46 3.05 -11.97 -23.72
CA GLY A 46 4.15 -12.49 -22.88
C GLY A 46 4.75 -11.47 -21.91
N GLU A 47 4.31 -10.21 -21.96
CA GLU A 47 4.72 -9.19 -20.99
C GLU A 47 3.90 -9.21 -19.69
N PRO A 48 4.46 -8.67 -18.59
CA PRO A 48 3.80 -8.41 -17.33
C PRO A 48 2.38 -7.87 -17.42
N VAL A 49 1.53 -8.43 -16.57
CA VAL A 49 0.14 -8.05 -16.54
C VAL A 49 -0.08 -6.78 -15.72
N VAL A 50 -0.86 -5.85 -16.27
CA VAL A 50 -0.98 -4.48 -15.76
C VAL A 50 -2.23 -4.22 -14.93
N TYR A 51 -3.20 -5.14 -14.92
CA TYR A 51 -4.39 -5.04 -14.07
C TYR A 51 -4.81 -6.41 -13.51
N ALA A 52 -5.05 -6.45 -12.20
CA ALA A 52 -5.58 -7.60 -11.48
C ALA A 52 -7.09 -7.44 -11.28
N THR A 53 -7.92 -8.25 -11.95
CA THR A 53 -9.39 -8.11 -11.86
C THR A 53 -9.94 -8.46 -10.48
N ASP A 54 -9.26 -9.35 -9.77
CA ASP A 54 -9.74 -9.90 -8.49
C ASP A 54 -9.55 -8.88 -7.36
N SER A 55 -8.38 -8.23 -7.29
CA SER A 55 -8.08 -7.16 -6.33
C SER A 55 -8.43 -5.75 -6.85
N LYS A 56 -8.81 -5.65 -8.13
CA LYS A 56 -9.10 -4.41 -8.86
C LYS A 56 -7.96 -3.39 -8.84
N ASN A 57 -6.72 -3.86 -8.83
CA ASN A 57 -5.53 -3.03 -8.73
C ASN A 57 -4.72 -3.01 -10.03
N PHE A 58 -4.14 -1.84 -10.30
CA PHE A 58 -3.15 -1.65 -11.36
C PHE A 58 -1.78 -2.13 -10.88
N HIS A 59 -1.01 -2.70 -11.81
CA HIS A 59 0.32 -3.25 -11.58
C HIS A 59 1.28 -2.73 -12.65
N ILE A 60 1.90 -1.58 -12.39
CA ILE A 60 2.75 -0.86 -13.36
C ILE A 60 4.22 -1.12 -13.01
N PHE A 61 4.94 -1.87 -13.84
CA PHE A 61 6.28 -2.36 -13.50
C PHE A 61 7.37 -1.68 -14.35
N PRO A 62 8.54 -1.36 -13.76
CA PRO A 62 9.73 -1.02 -14.55
C PRO A 62 10.11 -2.22 -15.44
N ASN A 63 10.51 -1.98 -16.69
CA ASN A 63 10.97 -3.05 -17.60
C ASN A 63 12.38 -3.57 -17.26
N SER A 64 13.14 -2.83 -16.45
CA SER A 64 14.50 -3.18 -16.02
C SER A 64 14.51 -4.00 -14.73
N MET A 65 15.20 -5.15 -14.78
CA MET A 65 15.38 -6.02 -13.61
C MET A 65 16.29 -5.39 -12.55
N GLU A 66 17.34 -4.69 -12.96
CA GLU A 66 18.26 -4.01 -12.03
C GLU A 66 17.53 -2.97 -11.19
N ILE A 67 16.72 -2.14 -11.85
CA ILE A 67 15.85 -1.16 -11.22
C ILE A 67 14.85 -1.82 -10.27
N THR A 68 14.24 -2.92 -10.72
CA THR A 68 13.27 -3.69 -9.91
C THR A 68 13.91 -4.24 -8.63
N ASP A 69 15.12 -4.80 -8.73
CA ASP A 69 15.84 -5.36 -7.58
C ASP A 69 16.28 -4.26 -6.59
N GLU A 70 16.68 -3.09 -7.09
CA GLU A 70 17.02 -1.94 -6.24
C GLU A 70 15.80 -1.46 -5.43
N ILE A 71 14.65 -1.24 -6.10
CA ILE A 71 13.41 -0.84 -5.44
C ILE A 71 13.05 -1.87 -4.38
N LYS A 72 13.01 -3.15 -4.75
CA LYS A 72 12.63 -4.24 -3.85
C LYS A 72 13.50 -4.27 -2.59
N LYS A 73 14.83 -4.16 -2.74
CA LYS A 73 15.75 -4.17 -1.60
C LYS A 73 15.53 -2.98 -0.68
N SER A 74 15.34 -1.79 -1.25
CA SER A 74 15.06 -0.56 -0.49
C SER A 74 13.74 -0.64 0.27
N GLU A 75 12.68 -1.15 -0.37
CA GLU A 75 11.36 -1.35 0.23
C GLU A 75 11.37 -2.41 1.32
N GLU A 76 12.10 -3.51 1.14
CA GLU A 76 12.19 -4.57 2.15
C GLU A 76 12.86 -4.07 3.44
N ASP A 77 13.94 -3.29 3.34
CA ASP A 77 14.62 -2.70 4.49
C ASP A 77 13.75 -1.67 5.23
N LEU A 78 13.22 -0.67 4.50
CA LEU A 78 12.41 0.39 5.12
C LEU A 78 11.14 -0.18 5.75
N ARG A 79 10.48 -1.13 5.09
CA ARG A 79 9.27 -1.76 5.61
C ARG A 79 9.50 -2.53 6.89
N LEU A 80 10.63 -3.24 7.01
CA LEU A 80 11.00 -3.91 8.25
C LEU A 80 11.25 -2.90 9.38
N LYS A 81 11.94 -1.79 9.08
CA LYS A 81 12.17 -0.69 10.03
C LYS A 81 10.86 -0.07 10.51
N VAL A 82 9.96 0.28 9.59
CA VAL A 82 8.61 0.81 9.90
C VAL A 82 7.83 -0.17 10.78
N TYR A 83 7.82 -1.46 10.45
CA TYR A 83 7.12 -2.47 11.25
C TYR A 83 7.69 -2.59 12.68
N LYS A 84 9.02 -2.69 12.81
CA LYS A 84 9.70 -2.77 14.12
C LYS A 84 9.42 -1.52 14.95
N TYR A 85 9.56 -0.34 14.34
CA TYR A 85 9.32 0.94 14.99
C TYR A 85 7.86 1.14 15.38
N PHE A 86 6.89 0.71 14.58
CA PHE A 86 5.46 0.78 14.93
C PHE A 86 5.15 0.01 16.23
N ILE A 87 5.70 -1.20 16.37
CA ILE A 87 5.53 -2.00 17.59
C ILE A 87 6.17 -1.32 18.79
N GLU A 88 7.40 -0.82 18.63
CA GLU A 88 8.10 -0.09 19.68
C GLU A 88 7.32 1.16 20.10
N TYR A 89 6.85 1.94 19.14
CA TYR A 89 6.02 3.13 19.35
C TYR A 89 4.77 2.78 20.17
N CYS A 90 4.03 1.74 19.81
CA CYS A 90 2.83 1.33 20.54
C CYS A 90 3.15 0.79 21.95
N ASN A 91 4.27 0.08 22.13
CA ASN A 91 4.69 -0.40 23.45
C ASN A 91 5.06 0.74 24.40
N ASN A 92 5.67 1.80 23.87
CA ASN A 92 6.08 2.98 24.63
C ASN A 92 4.91 3.96 24.87
N ASN A 93 3.88 3.91 24.02
CA ASN A 93 2.68 4.77 24.08
C ASN A 93 1.43 3.89 24.18
N LYS A 94 1.27 3.19 25.30
CA LYS A 94 0.23 2.14 25.50
C LYS A 94 -1.20 2.66 25.31
N GLU A 95 -1.41 3.96 25.44
CA GLU A 95 -2.67 4.65 25.18
C GLU A 95 -2.99 4.83 23.68
N THR A 96 -2.04 4.50 22.79
CA THR A 96 -2.23 4.60 21.34
C THR A 96 -3.02 3.40 20.80
N PHE A 97 -2.43 2.20 20.79
CA PHE A 97 -3.07 0.97 20.32
C PHE A 97 -2.57 -0.23 21.14
N ASP A 98 -3.47 -1.13 21.54
CA ASP A 98 -3.09 -2.48 21.98
C ASP A 98 -2.81 -3.33 20.73
N VAL A 99 -1.58 -3.86 20.59
CA VAL A 99 -1.13 -4.53 19.36
C VAL A 99 -1.23 -6.04 19.49
N ILE A 100 -1.98 -6.65 18.57
CA ILE A 100 -2.11 -8.10 18.46
C ILE A 100 -1.36 -8.56 17.21
N LYS A 101 -0.33 -9.37 17.42
CA LYS A 101 0.37 -10.06 16.33
C LYS A 101 -0.44 -11.30 15.96
N TYR A 102 -1.11 -11.24 14.82
CA TYR A 102 -1.87 -12.35 14.29
C TYR A 102 -0.93 -13.46 13.84
N ASP A 103 -1.19 -14.66 14.34
CA ASP A 103 -0.47 -15.87 14.02
C ASP A 103 -1.54 -16.91 13.62
N PRO A 104 -1.67 -17.28 12.34
CA PRO A 104 -2.72 -18.21 11.92
C PRO A 104 -2.47 -19.58 12.55
N ASP A 105 -3.57 -20.20 12.98
CA ASP A 105 -3.59 -21.58 13.45
C ASP A 105 -3.14 -22.49 12.29
N PRO A 106 -2.04 -23.26 12.44
CA PRO A 106 -1.54 -24.10 11.36
C PRO A 106 -2.54 -25.18 10.94
N ASP A 107 -3.42 -25.62 11.84
CA ASP A 107 -4.40 -26.67 11.58
C ASP A 107 -5.72 -26.12 11.05
N ASN A 108 -5.94 -24.80 11.17
CA ASN A 108 -7.12 -24.11 10.64
C ASN A 108 -6.81 -22.65 10.27
N PRO A 109 -6.01 -22.40 9.22
CA PRO A 109 -5.52 -21.07 8.88
C PRO A 109 -6.63 -20.11 8.44
N ASP A 110 -7.77 -20.64 7.99
CA ASP A 110 -8.90 -19.88 7.44
C ASP A 110 -10.02 -19.64 8.46
N LYS A 111 -9.84 -20.07 9.72
CA LYS A 111 -10.89 -20.02 10.75
C LYS A 111 -11.49 -18.62 10.90
N TRP A 112 -10.63 -17.60 10.92
CA TRP A 112 -10.99 -16.18 11.07
C TRP A 112 -10.02 -15.31 10.28
N THR A 113 -10.53 -14.46 9.38
CA THR A 113 -9.71 -13.41 8.77
C THR A 113 -9.41 -12.31 9.80
N LYS A 114 -8.27 -11.63 9.66
CA LYS A 114 -7.90 -10.49 10.52
C LYS A 114 -8.97 -9.41 10.54
N LEU A 115 -9.61 -9.15 9.39
CA LEU A 115 -10.72 -8.21 9.28
C LEU A 115 -11.93 -8.68 10.10
N GLN A 116 -12.30 -9.96 10.03
CA GLN A 116 -13.38 -10.51 10.86
C GLN A 116 -13.05 -10.43 12.35
N MET A 117 -11.80 -10.69 12.74
CA MET A 117 -11.35 -10.55 14.13
C MET A 117 -11.48 -9.11 14.61
N SER A 118 -11.04 -8.13 13.82
CA SER A 118 -11.08 -6.70 14.19
C SER A 118 -12.50 -6.13 14.41
N LYS A 119 -13.54 -6.85 13.97
CA LYS A 119 -14.96 -6.47 14.16
C LYS A 119 -15.54 -6.97 15.48
N LYS A 120 -14.91 -7.94 16.14
CA LYS A 120 -15.43 -8.53 17.37
C LYS A 120 -15.18 -7.61 18.56
N GLU A 121 -16.12 -7.60 19.50
CA GLU A 121 -16.05 -6.76 20.70
C GLU A 121 -14.77 -7.01 21.53
N ASN A 122 -14.30 -8.25 21.63
CA ASN A 122 -13.09 -8.58 22.39
C ASN A 122 -11.77 -8.11 21.73
N TYR A 123 -11.81 -7.68 20.47
CA TYR A 123 -10.70 -7.10 19.72
C TYR A 123 -10.93 -5.61 19.41
N LYS A 124 -12.00 -5.01 19.93
CA LYS A 124 -12.29 -3.60 19.76
C LYS A 124 -11.15 -2.75 20.30
N ASN A 125 -10.79 -1.70 19.56
CA ASN A 125 -9.67 -0.82 19.86
C ASN A 125 -8.30 -1.51 19.92
N LYS A 126 -8.18 -2.72 19.37
CA LYS A 126 -6.91 -3.44 19.23
C LYS A 126 -6.46 -3.44 17.79
N MET A 127 -5.20 -3.10 17.57
CA MET A 127 -4.56 -3.13 16.26
C MET A 127 -4.04 -4.52 15.96
N ILE A 128 -4.65 -5.21 15.01
CA ILE A 128 -4.21 -6.53 14.58
C ILE A 128 -3.25 -6.35 13.40
N ILE A 129 -2.05 -6.93 13.52
CA ILE A 129 -1.00 -6.89 12.49
C ILE A 129 -0.51 -8.31 12.18
N ASP A 130 0.07 -8.51 11.00
CA ASP A 130 0.70 -9.79 10.67
C ASP A 130 1.97 -10.02 11.48
N LYS A 131 2.11 -11.22 12.07
CA LYS A 131 3.37 -11.65 12.67
C LYS A 131 4.37 -11.95 11.56
N ILE A 132 5.50 -11.26 11.55
CA ILE A 132 6.64 -11.61 10.68
C ILE A 132 7.25 -12.94 11.17
N ARG A 133 7.23 -13.99 10.32
CA ARG A 133 7.88 -15.30 10.55
C ARG A 133 9.11 -15.44 9.61
N GLY A 134 10.27 -15.86 10.11
CA GLY A 134 11.46 -16.21 9.29
C GLY A 134 12.61 -15.18 9.28
N LYS A 135 13.65 -15.43 8.46
CA LYS A 135 14.81 -14.54 8.27
C LYS A 135 14.35 -13.19 7.71
N GLU A 136 14.17 -12.20 8.57
CA GLU A 136 14.22 -10.75 8.31
C GLU A 136 13.73 -10.19 6.95
N THR A 137 12.79 -10.85 6.28
CA THR A 137 12.15 -10.32 5.08
C THR A 137 10.66 -10.50 5.30
N GLY A 138 9.94 -9.39 5.49
CA GLY A 138 8.49 -9.42 5.66
C GLY A 138 7.81 -9.88 4.38
N GLU A 139 7.91 -11.14 3.97
CA GLU A 139 7.29 -11.58 2.73
C GLU A 139 5.76 -11.61 2.89
N GLY A 140 5.09 -10.68 2.21
CA GLY A 140 3.64 -10.73 2.01
C GLY A 140 3.23 -12.01 1.29
N CYS A 141 2.02 -12.48 1.58
CA CYS A 141 1.43 -13.73 1.06
C CYS A 141 1.40 -13.81 -0.47
N GLY A 142 1.85 -14.96 -1.01
CA GLY A 142 1.49 -15.43 -2.36
C GLY A 142 2.18 -16.75 -2.73
N LYS A 143 1.43 -17.80 -3.10
CA LYS A 143 1.97 -19.11 -3.54
C LYS A 143 2.57 -19.07 -4.96
N ILE A 144 3.74 -19.67 -5.12
CA ILE A 144 4.68 -19.60 -6.26
C ILE A 144 4.09 -20.25 -7.52
N ASN A 145 4.27 -19.63 -8.70
CA ASN A 145 4.30 -20.35 -9.98
C ASN A 145 5.21 -19.65 -11.04
N GLY A 146 6.30 -20.34 -11.39
CA GLY A 146 6.86 -20.44 -12.75
C GLY A 146 7.69 -19.28 -13.34
N LYS A 147 7.06 -18.17 -13.72
CA LYS A 147 7.68 -17.16 -14.61
C LYS A 147 7.53 -15.70 -14.13
N ASN A 148 6.69 -15.44 -13.13
CA ASN A 148 6.45 -14.10 -12.54
C ASN A 148 7.41 -13.77 -11.37
N LYS A 149 8.66 -14.25 -11.40
CA LYS A 149 9.59 -14.14 -10.27
C LYS A 149 10.07 -12.71 -9.99
N ALA A 150 10.35 -11.92 -11.04
CA ALA A 150 10.86 -10.55 -10.90
C ALA A 150 9.82 -9.58 -10.30
N MET A 151 8.53 -9.79 -10.59
CA MET A 151 7.44 -8.88 -10.19
C MET A 151 6.90 -9.12 -8.77
N ARG A 152 7.24 -10.26 -8.14
CA ARG A 152 6.81 -10.53 -6.77
C ARG A 152 7.73 -9.84 -5.77
N GLY A 153 7.23 -8.73 -5.22
CA GLY A 153 7.90 -8.00 -4.14
C GLY A 153 7.64 -6.50 -4.14
N LEU A 154 7.46 -5.93 -5.34
CA LEU A 154 7.33 -4.47 -5.53
C LEU A 154 6.03 -3.89 -4.96
N TYR A 155 4.94 -4.67 -4.99
CA TYR A 155 3.63 -4.22 -4.52
C TYR A 155 3.34 -4.64 -3.08
N LYS A 156 4.38 -4.72 -2.23
CA LYS A 156 4.25 -5.08 -0.82
C LYS A 156 3.84 -3.86 0.00
N TYR A 157 2.96 -4.09 0.97
CA TYR A 157 2.49 -3.10 1.93
C TYR A 157 2.48 -3.70 3.34
N LEU A 158 2.27 -2.84 4.34
CA LEU A 158 1.99 -3.29 5.72
C LEU A 158 0.50 -3.12 6.00
N PRO A 159 -0.25 -4.22 6.17
CA PRO A 159 -1.65 -4.17 6.56
C PRO A 159 -1.82 -4.09 8.08
N PHE A 160 -2.78 -3.27 8.48
CA PHE A 160 -3.17 -3.01 9.86
C PHE A 160 -4.69 -3.09 9.96
N TYR A 161 -5.21 -3.95 10.83
CA TYR A 161 -6.65 -4.17 10.96
C TYR A 161 -7.13 -3.59 12.28
N TYR A 162 -8.08 -2.67 12.21
CA TYR A 162 -8.55 -1.92 13.38
C TYR A 162 -10.04 -1.59 13.23
N ASN A 163 -10.83 -1.91 14.26
CA ASN A 163 -12.26 -1.59 14.34
C ASN A 163 -13.06 -1.94 13.06
N GLY A 164 -12.77 -3.10 12.46
CA GLY A 164 -13.46 -3.57 11.26
C GLY A 164 -13.04 -2.92 9.95
N LYS A 165 -11.91 -2.21 9.93
CA LYS A 165 -11.31 -1.58 8.74
C LYS A 165 -9.90 -2.09 8.53
N ILE A 166 -9.38 -1.91 7.33
CA ILE A 166 -7.98 -2.14 7.00
C ILE A 166 -7.33 -0.80 6.68
N TYR A 167 -6.18 -0.58 7.29
CA TYR A 167 -5.29 0.53 7.04
C TYR A 167 -4.00 -0.04 6.46
N ASN A 168 -3.51 0.50 5.34
CA ASN A 168 -2.26 0.04 4.75
C ASN A 168 -1.23 1.16 4.72
N ILE A 169 0.03 0.81 4.96
CA ILE A 169 1.18 1.63 4.56
C ILE A 169 1.74 1.03 3.26
N ASN A 170 1.59 1.77 2.17
CA ASN A 170 2.20 1.46 0.88
C ASN A 170 3.53 2.22 0.74
N PHE A 171 4.50 1.55 0.11
CA PHE A 171 5.85 2.05 -0.16
C PHE A 171 5.99 2.62 -1.59
N MET A 172 4.86 2.64 -2.30
CA MET A 172 4.66 3.24 -3.60
C MET A 172 3.40 4.10 -3.57
N ARG A 173 3.29 5.01 -4.53
CA ARG A 173 2.15 5.92 -4.66
C ARG A 173 1.50 5.79 -6.02
N PHE A 174 0.22 5.44 -6.03
CA PHE A 174 -0.59 5.52 -7.22
C PHE A 174 -1.30 6.88 -7.32
N TYR A 175 -1.47 7.38 -8.54
CA TYR A 175 -2.29 8.55 -8.83
C TYR A 175 -2.88 8.47 -10.23
N ILE A 176 -4.02 9.12 -10.44
CA ILE A 176 -4.63 9.28 -11.75
C ILE A 176 -4.26 10.65 -12.31
N ASP A 177 -3.78 10.70 -13.55
CA ASP A 177 -3.49 11.96 -14.23
C ASP A 177 -4.72 12.56 -14.93
N LYS A 178 -4.49 13.68 -15.64
CA LYS A 178 -5.52 14.41 -16.39
C LYS A 178 -6.10 13.61 -17.56
N ASP A 179 -5.37 12.61 -18.06
CA ASP A 179 -5.72 11.80 -19.22
C ASP A 179 -6.35 10.46 -18.79
N ASN A 180 -6.81 10.37 -17.53
CA ASN A 180 -7.35 9.16 -16.90
C ASN A 180 -6.38 7.96 -16.91
N LYS A 181 -5.06 8.24 -16.85
CA LYS A 181 -4.08 7.18 -16.69
C LYS A 181 -3.68 7.02 -15.23
N VAL A 182 -3.69 5.79 -14.76
CA VAL A 182 -3.16 5.41 -13.45
C VAL A 182 -1.65 5.32 -13.58
N ASN A 183 -0.93 6.11 -12.79
CA ASN A 183 0.52 6.13 -12.75
C ASN A 183 1.00 5.63 -11.38
N CYS A 184 2.22 5.09 -11.31
CA CYS A 184 2.83 4.60 -10.08
C CYS A 184 4.16 5.30 -9.82
N ILE A 185 4.43 5.70 -8.58
CA ILE A 185 5.72 6.23 -8.15
C ILE A 185 6.27 5.33 -7.06
N PHE A 186 7.37 4.64 -7.34
CA PHE A 186 8.12 3.87 -6.36
C PHE A 186 8.91 4.77 -5.42
N LYS A 187 9.27 4.25 -4.24
CA LYS A 187 9.94 5.00 -3.17
C LYS A 187 9.15 6.25 -2.75
N GLN A 188 7.82 6.13 -2.68
CA GLN A 188 6.94 7.17 -2.16
C GLN A 188 5.83 6.55 -1.31
N ILE A 189 5.60 7.11 -0.13
CA ILE A 189 4.64 6.55 0.82
C ILE A 189 3.21 6.96 0.45
N GLN A 190 2.27 6.03 0.57
CA GLN A 190 0.82 6.28 0.48
C GLN A 190 0.12 5.47 1.57
N PHE A 191 -0.87 6.06 2.21
CA PHE A 191 -1.70 5.35 3.19
C PHE A 191 -3.06 5.04 2.58
N ASP A 192 -3.60 3.88 2.91
CA ASP A 192 -4.94 3.49 2.51
C ASP A 192 -5.83 3.32 3.72
N ARG A 193 -7.11 3.64 3.56
CA ARG A 193 -8.18 3.15 4.43
C ARG A 193 -9.20 2.42 3.56
N THR A 194 -9.56 1.21 3.96
CA THR A 194 -10.61 0.42 3.32
C THR A 194 -11.57 -0.19 4.35
N ASN A 195 -12.85 -0.22 3.98
CA ASN A 195 -13.92 -0.91 4.71
C ASN A 195 -14.08 -2.38 4.26
N LYS A 196 -13.45 -2.73 3.14
CA LYS A 196 -13.51 -4.04 2.50
C LYS A 196 -12.10 -4.62 2.29
N GLU A 197 -11.99 -5.73 1.58
CA GLU A 197 -10.71 -6.41 1.39
C GLU A 197 -9.76 -5.61 0.50
N ASN A 198 -10.28 -4.98 -0.56
CA ASN A 198 -9.45 -4.26 -1.52
C ASN A 198 -9.76 -2.75 -1.55
N ILE A 199 -8.72 -1.94 -1.76
CA ILE A 199 -8.85 -0.48 -1.82
C ILE A 199 -9.79 -0.04 -2.96
N ASN A 200 -9.66 -0.64 -4.14
CA ASN A 200 -10.43 -0.29 -5.34
C ASN A 200 -11.72 -1.10 -5.51
N GLU A 201 -12.20 -1.77 -4.45
CA GLU A 201 -13.35 -2.67 -4.52
C GLU A 201 -14.64 -1.97 -4.97
N ASP A 202 -14.83 -0.71 -4.53
CA ASP A 202 -15.99 0.14 -4.82
C ASP A 202 -15.71 1.21 -5.89
N GLY A 203 -14.66 1.01 -6.69
CA GLY A 203 -14.19 1.95 -7.71
C GLY A 203 -12.76 2.40 -7.46
N ILE A 204 -12.10 2.94 -8.48
CA ILE A 204 -10.69 3.35 -8.39
C ILE A 204 -10.56 4.55 -7.44
N CYS A 205 -9.83 4.34 -6.34
CA CYS A 205 -9.69 5.28 -5.22
C CYS A 205 -8.40 6.12 -5.26
N TYR A 206 -7.58 5.94 -6.30
CA TYR A 206 -6.30 6.64 -6.40
C TYR A 206 -6.49 8.17 -6.50
N PRO A 207 -5.66 8.98 -5.83
CA PRO A 207 -5.80 10.43 -5.88
C PRO A 207 -5.55 10.98 -7.29
N ARG A 208 -6.20 12.10 -7.64
CA ARG A 208 -5.95 12.83 -8.91
C ARG A 208 -4.65 13.64 -8.93
N THR A 209 -3.75 13.37 -7.97
CA THR A 209 -2.46 14.04 -7.84
C THR A 209 -1.46 13.13 -7.14
N TYR A 210 -0.21 13.18 -7.57
CA TYR A 210 0.89 12.55 -6.85
C TYR A 210 1.35 13.39 -5.64
N GLN A 211 0.92 14.65 -5.54
CA GLN A 211 1.40 15.55 -4.50
C GLN A 211 0.89 15.16 -3.11
N ASN A 212 1.62 15.61 -2.09
CA ASN A 212 1.23 15.39 -0.70
C ASN A 212 -0.06 16.16 -0.37
N HIS A 213 -0.91 15.54 0.44
CA HIS A 213 -2.16 16.10 0.95
C HIS A 213 -1.93 16.91 2.23
N VAL A 214 -0.98 17.86 2.20
CA VAL A 214 -0.65 18.73 3.35
C VAL A 214 -1.90 19.47 3.82
N ASN A 215 -2.24 19.33 5.11
CA ASN A 215 -3.42 19.94 5.75
C ASN A 215 -4.76 19.62 5.08
N LYS A 216 -4.86 18.51 4.35
CA LYS A 216 -6.08 18.11 3.62
C LYS A 216 -6.74 16.84 4.16
N LEU A 217 -6.15 16.20 5.16
CA LEU A 217 -6.62 14.90 5.67
C LEU A 217 -8.08 14.96 6.17
N ASP A 218 -8.43 15.96 6.97
CA ASP A 218 -9.78 16.09 7.55
C ASP A 218 -10.85 16.20 6.47
N LYS A 219 -10.63 17.07 5.48
CA LYS A 219 -11.50 17.21 4.31
C LYS A 219 -11.59 15.90 3.53
N LEU A 220 -10.46 15.22 3.31
CA LEU A 220 -10.42 13.97 2.57
C LEU A 220 -11.24 12.87 3.27
N ILE A 221 -11.18 12.77 4.60
CA ILE A 221 -11.99 11.83 5.37
C ILE A 221 -13.48 12.16 5.24
N GLN A 222 -13.85 13.44 5.36
CA GLN A 222 -15.24 13.89 5.22
C GLN A 222 -15.81 13.59 3.82
N ASP A 223 -15.07 13.96 2.77
CA ASP A 223 -15.45 13.74 1.38
C ASP A 223 -15.59 12.24 1.04
N ASN A 224 -14.94 11.36 1.81
CA ASN A 224 -14.94 9.91 1.64
C ASN A 224 -15.58 9.15 2.82
N LYS A 225 -16.53 9.77 3.56
CA LYS A 225 -17.22 9.10 4.67
C LYS A 225 -17.87 7.79 4.19
N GLY A 226 -17.60 6.70 4.90
CA GLY A 226 -18.06 5.35 4.55
C GLY A 226 -17.41 4.73 3.31
N LYS A 227 -16.49 5.42 2.63
CA LYS A 227 -15.81 4.95 1.42
C LYS A 227 -14.34 4.62 1.67
N ASN A 228 -13.80 3.85 0.73
CA ASN A 228 -12.38 3.59 0.62
C ASN A 228 -11.67 4.84 0.08
N PHE A 229 -10.44 5.11 0.53
CA PHE A 229 -9.65 6.20 -0.02
C PHE A 229 -8.15 6.05 0.25
N CYS A 230 -7.35 6.69 -0.60
CA CYS A 230 -5.92 6.80 -0.46
C CYS A 230 -5.53 8.21 0.04
N TYR A 231 -4.56 8.28 0.93
CA TYR A 231 -3.97 9.51 1.45
C TYR A 231 -2.48 9.57 1.12
N ASN A 232 -2.04 10.73 0.64
CA ASN A 232 -0.67 11.00 0.27
C ASN A 232 0.03 11.78 1.41
N PRO A 233 0.65 11.12 2.40
CA PRO A 233 1.27 11.80 3.53
C PRO A 233 2.48 12.64 3.12
N PRO A 234 2.75 13.76 3.82
CA PRO A 234 3.95 14.57 3.62
C PRO A 234 5.17 13.97 4.33
N VAL A 235 5.51 12.72 3.98
CA VAL A 235 6.69 12.01 4.50
C VAL A 235 7.65 11.69 3.37
N ALA A 236 8.94 11.88 3.62
CA ALA A 236 9.99 11.56 2.66
C ALA A 236 10.48 10.13 2.88
N TYR A 237 10.60 9.37 1.80
CA TYR A 237 10.93 7.95 1.83
C TYR A 237 12.39 7.69 2.28
N GLU A 238 13.34 8.44 1.76
CA GLU A 238 14.78 8.28 2.05
C GLU A 238 15.29 9.29 3.10
N ALA A 239 14.41 9.86 3.93
CA ALA A 239 14.83 10.74 5.01
C ALA A 239 15.57 9.97 6.11
N LYS A 240 16.45 10.67 6.85
CA LYS A 240 16.99 10.14 8.10
C LYS A 240 15.83 9.85 9.05
N GLU A 241 15.80 8.66 9.65
CA GLU A 241 14.70 8.19 10.51
C GLU A 241 13.33 8.20 9.81
N ALA A 242 13.29 7.91 8.50
CA ALA A 242 12.04 7.86 7.73
C ALA A 242 10.99 6.96 8.39
N GLU A 243 11.39 5.84 8.98
CA GLU A 243 10.50 4.92 9.70
C GLU A 243 9.71 5.61 10.83
N LYS A 244 10.34 6.54 11.55
CA LYS A 244 9.70 7.28 12.63
C LYS A 244 8.65 8.23 12.09
N ALA A 245 9.02 9.05 11.11
CA ALA A 245 8.10 10.00 10.48
C ALA A 245 6.90 9.30 9.82
N ILE A 246 7.13 8.15 9.19
CA ILE A 246 6.07 7.32 8.60
C ILE A 246 5.11 6.81 9.68
N VAL A 247 5.63 6.23 10.76
CA VAL A 247 4.80 5.67 11.84
C VAL A 247 4.00 6.75 12.56
N GLU A 248 4.61 7.88 12.92
CA GLU A 248 3.92 8.99 13.58
C GLU A 248 2.75 9.51 12.72
N LYS A 249 3.01 9.71 11.42
CA LYS A 249 1.97 10.16 10.47
C LYS A 249 0.90 9.09 10.21
N PHE A 250 1.26 7.82 10.23
CA PHE A 250 0.31 6.73 10.08
C PHE A 250 -0.60 6.61 11.31
N VAL A 251 -0.06 6.74 12.52
CA VAL A 251 -0.85 6.76 13.76
C VAL A 251 -1.81 7.95 13.77
N GLU A 252 -1.35 9.15 13.39
CA GLU A 252 -2.21 10.33 13.23
C GLU A 252 -3.35 10.05 12.24
N PHE A 253 -3.03 9.44 11.09
CA PHE A 253 -3.98 9.09 10.06
C PHE A 253 -5.08 8.15 10.56
N VAL A 254 -4.71 7.04 11.21
CA VAL A 254 -5.67 6.07 11.78
C VAL A 254 -6.55 6.73 12.83
N LYS A 255 -5.97 7.47 13.79
CA LYS A 255 -6.74 8.14 14.86
C LYS A 255 -7.78 9.11 14.29
N LYS A 256 -7.37 9.94 13.31
CA LYS A 256 -8.30 10.87 12.66
C LYS A 256 -9.43 10.15 11.93
N CYS A 257 -9.14 9.06 11.21
CA CYS A 257 -10.21 8.31 10.53
C CYS A 257 -11.25 7.78 11.53
N GLU A 258 -10.80 7.27 12.68
CA GLU A 258 -11.69 6.73 13.73
C GLU A 258 -12.47 7.83 14.47
N GLU A 259 -11.87 9.01 14.71
CA GLU A 259 -12.55 10.16 15.30
C GLU A 259 -13.71 10.67 14.43
N TYR A 260 -13.58 10.65 13.11
CA TYR A 260 -14.64 11.10 12.19
C TYR A 260 -15.75 10.08 11.99
N ASP A 261 -15.48 8.79 12.21
CA ASP A 261 -16.50 7.74 12.14
C ASP A 261 -17.37 7.71 13.42
N THR A 262 -16.92 8.31 14.53
CA THR A 262 -17.69 8.45 15.78
C THR A 262 -18.46 9.76 15.89
N LYS A 263 -18.24 10.71 14.96
CA LYS A 263 -18.96 11.99 14.83
C LYS A 263 -20.10 11.90 13.79
#